data_AF-A0AAP0R9Z5-F1
#
_entry.id   AF-A0AAP0R9Z5-F1
#
_cell.length_a   1.000
_cell.length_b   1.000
_cell.length_c   1.000
_cell.angle_alpha   90.00
_cell.angle_beta   90.00
_cell.angle_gamma   90.00
#
_symmetry.space_group_name_H-M   'P 1'
#
loop_
_entity.id
_entity.type
_entity.pdbx_description
1 polymer ?
#
loop_
_entity_poly.entity_id
_entity_poly.type
_entity_poly.pdbx_seq_one_letter_code
_entity_poly.pdbx_strand_id
1 'polypeptide(L)'
;MCYTYSILIDGYFKKGEMELALEMYDGMVDLNISPTDFTINTIINGLCKVGRTSEARDMLKKSMEKGFIPMCMTYNSIIDGFMKEGDINSALSVKAEMCKNGISPSVVTYTSLIDWVL
;
A
#
# COMPACT_ATOMS: atom_id res chain seq x y z
N MET A 1 4.27 -3.40 22.29
CA MET A 1 2.97 -2.84 21.89
C MET A 1 2.83 -2.65 20.37
N CYS A 2 3.82 -2.17 19.59
CA CYS A 2 3.60 -2.10 18.13
C CYS A 2 3.44 -3.48 17.44
N TYR A 3 4.22 -4.50 17.85
CA TYR A 3 4.18 -5.83 17.25
C TYR A 3 2.82 -6.55 17.43
N THR A 4 2.12 -6.35 18.54
CA THR A 4 0.79 -6.92 18.77
C THR A 4 -0.25 -6.31 17.84
N TYR A 5 -0.17 -4.99 17.60
CA TYR A 5 -1.02 -4.33 16.61
C TYR A 5 -0.69 -4.81 15.19
N SER A 6 0.59 -4.93 14.82
CA SER A 6 0.99 -5.46 13.52
C SER A 6 0.42 -6.86 13.23
N ILE A 7 0.42 -7.75 14.23
CA ILE A 7 -0.13 -9.11 14.10
C ILE A 7 -1.67 -9.08 13.98
N LEU A 8 -2.34 -8.25 14.78
CA LEU A 8 -3.80 -8.12 14.72
C LEU A 8 -4.26 -7.55 13.38
N ILE A 9 -3.59 -6.50 12.89
CA ILE A 9 -3.86 -5.88 11.59
C ILE A 9 -3.70 -6.91 10.46
N ASP A 10 -2.59 -7.66 10.43
CA ASP A 10 -2.38 -8.73 9.43
C ASP A 10 -3.45 -9.84 9.54
N GLY A 11 -3.83 -10.21 10.77
CA GLY A 11 -4.90 -11.17 11.03
C GLY A 11 -6.25 -10.74 10.47
N TYR A 12 -6.64 -9.48 10.68
CA TYR A 12 -7.90 -8.92 10.17
C TYR A 12 -7.92 -8.86 8.64
N PHE A 13 -6.81 -8.46 8.00
CA PHE A 13 -6.71 -8.51 6.54
C PHE A 13 -6.81 -9.93 5.98
N LYS A 14 -6.20 -10.93 6.64
CA LYS A 14 -6.32 -12.35 6.24
C LYS A 14 -7.74 -12.89 6.39
N LYS A 15 -8.49 -12.39 7.35
CA LYS A 15 -9.89 -12.76 7.58
C LYS A 15 -10.87 -12.01 6.67
N GLY A 16 -10.38 -11.04 5.89
CA GLY A 16 -11.19 -10.16 5.04
C GLY A 16 -11.92 -9.05 5.81
N GLU A 17 -11.65 -8.90 7.10
CA GLU A 17 -12.25 -7.89 7.98
C GLU A 17 -11.44 -6.59 7.91
N MET A 18 -11.41 -5.99 6.72
CA MET A 18 -10.48 -4.90 6.41
C MET A 18 -10.78 -3.59 7.14
N GLU A 19 -12.05 -3.33 7.45
CA GLU A 19 -12.43 -2.13 8.23
C GLU A 19 -11.90 -2.21 9.67
N LEU A 20 -11.99 -3.38 10.31
CA LEU A 20 -11.39 -3.60 11.63
C LEU A 20 -9.87 -3.46 11.60
N ALA A 21 -9.21 -3.87 10.51
CA ALA A 21 -7.77 -3.67 10.36
C ALA A 21 -7.38 -2.18 10.32
N LEU A 22 -8.21 -1.34 9.69
CA LEU A 22 -8.02 0.12 9.63
C LEU A 22 -8.33 0.78 10.96
N GLU A 23 -9.42 0.40 11.64
CA GLU A 23 -9.73 0.90 12.99
C GLU A 23 -8.60 0.59 13.99
N MET A 24 -8.00 -0.60 13.90
CA MET A 24 -6.84 -0.96 14.72
C MET A 24 -5.60 -0.14 14.39
N TYR A 25 -5.42 0.27 13.13
CA TYR A 25 -4.34 1.17 12.73
C TYR A 25 -4.57 2.59 13.25
N ASP A 26 -5.79 3.11 13.12
CA ASP A 26 -6.13 4.44 13.61
C ASP A 26 -5.97 4.52 15.14
N GLY A 27 -6.43 3.50 15.87
CA GLY A 27 -6.20 3.39 17.31
C GLY A 27 -4.71 3.31 17.69
N MET A 28 -3.88 2.67 16.86
CA MET A 28 -2.43 2.65 17.05
C MET A 28 -1.82 4.06 16.91
N VAL A 29 -2.27 4.82 15.92
CA VAL A 29 -1.83 6.20 15.66
C VAL A 29 -2.31 7.15 16.76
N ASP A 30 -3.56 7.03 17.21
CA ASP A 30 -4.15 7.84 18.28
C ASP A 30 -3.46 7.63 19.63
N LEU A 31 -2.99 6.40 19.89
CA LEU A 31 -2.16 6.07 21.05
C LEU A 31 -0.69 6.51 20.89
N ASN A 32 -0.37 7.22 19.82
CA ASN A 32 0.96 7.73 19.52
C ASN A 32 2.02 6.60 19.37
N ILE A 33 1.59 5.40 18.99
CA ILE A 33 2.45 4.25 18.76
C ILE A 33 2.89 4.27 17.29
N SER A 34 4.19 4.42 17.04
CA SER A 34 4.71 4.48 15.67
C SER A 34 4.46 3.17 14.89
N PRO A 35 3.78 3.23 13.73
CA PRO A 35 3.67 2.10 12.82
C PRO A 35 5.04 1.60 12.40
N THR A 36 5.19 0.28 12.29
CA THR A 36 6.38 -0.32 11.69
C THR A 36 6.26 -0.33 10.18
N ASP A 37 7.39 -0.47 9.50
CA ASP A 37 7.45 -0.69 8.05
C ASP A 37 6.54 -1.85 7.58
N PHE A 38 6.44 -2.90 8.41
CA PHE A 38 5.55 -4.01 8.17
C PHE A 38 4.08 -3.59 8.26
N THR A 39 3.67 -2.85 9.30
CA THR A 39 2.29 -2.36 9.44
C THR A 39 1.89 -1.49 8.25
N ILE A 40 2.77 -0.58 7.81
CA ILE A 40 2.51 0.32 6.68
C ILE A 40 2.29 -0.48 5.39
N ASN A 41 3.19 -1.43 5.09
CA ASN A 41 3.05 -2.29 3.91
C ASN A 41 1.76 -3.12 3.93
N THR A 42 1.40 -3.66 5.09
CA THR A 42 0.18 -4.46 5.26
C THR A 42 -1.07 -3.63 4.99
N ILE A 43 -1.14 -2.40 5.52
CA ILE A 43 -2.28 -1.50 5.31
C ILE A 43 -2.38 -1.06 3.85
N ILE A 44 -1.27 -0.65 3.22
CA ILE A 44 -1.24 -0.24 1.80
C ILE A 44 -1.76 -1.37 0.91
N ASN A 45 -1.23 -2.59 1.09
CA ASN A 45 -1.67 -3.75 0.32
C ASN A 45 -3.14 -4.09 0.56
N GLY A 46 -3.60 -3.96 1.81
CA GLY A 46 -5.00 -4.13 2.18
C GLY A 46 -5.94 -3.15 1.48
N LEU A 47 -5.61 -1.86 1.52
CA LEU A 47 -6.36 -0.78 0.85
C LEU A 47 -6.44 -1.00 -0.67
N CYS A 48 -5.35 -1.44 -1.31
CA CYS A 48 -5.35 -1.75 -2.74
C CYS A 48 -6.31 -2.92 -3.08
N LYS A 49 -6.44 -3.91 -2.18
CA LYS A 49 -7.33 -5.08 -2.40
C LYS A 49 -8.81 -4.76 -2.27
N VAL A 50 -9.19 -3.69 -1.58
CA VAL A 50 -10.60 -3.24 -1.43
C VAL A 50 -11.00 -2.16 -2.43
N GLY A 51 -10.12 -1.80 -3.36
CA GLY A 51 -10.40 -0.72 -4.30
C GLY A 51 -10.35 0.68 -3.65
N ARG A 52 -9.60 0.83 -2.55
CA ARG A 52 -9.30 2.12 -1.90
C ARG A 52 -7.88 2.55 -2.24
N THR A 53 -7.45 2.38 -3.50
CA THR A 53 -6.05 2.57 -3.90
C THR A 53 -5.58 4.02 -3.76
N SER A 54 -6.48 5.00 -3.91
CA SER A 54 -6.14 6.41 -3.65
C SER A 54 -5.68 6.64 -2.21
N GLU A 55 -6.37 6.05 -1.23
CA GLU A 55 -5.99 6.14 0.18
C GLU A 55 -4.66 5.40 0.46
N ALA A 56 -4.45 4.27 -0.22
CA ALA A 56 -3.17 3.55 -0.16
C ALA A 56 -2.00 4.42 -0.63
N ARG A 57 -2.20 5.19 -1.71
CA ARG A 57 -1.21 6.14 -2.24
C ARG A 57 -0.94 7.28 -1.27
N ASP A 58 -1.97 7.84 -0.63
CA ASP A 58 -1.79 8.92 0.34
C ASP A 58 -1.05 8.44 1.60
N MET A 59 -1.34 7.22 2.05
CA MET A 59 -0.63 6.61 3.16
C MET A 59 0.85 6.37 2.82
N LEU A 60 1.15 5.91 1.59
CA LEU A 60 2.52 5.78 1.11
C LEU A 60 3.26 7.12 1.21
N LYS A 61 2.70 8.20 0.67
CA LYS A 61 3.34 9.54 0.71
C LYS A 61 3.60 10.02 2.14
N LYS A 62 2.57 9.96 3.00
CA LYS A 62 2.70 10.34 4.43
C LYS A 62 3.75 9.50 5.15
N SER A 63 3.87 8.22 4.83
CA SER A 63 4.88 7.35 5.43
C SER A 63 6.29 7.70 4.95
N MET A 64 6.47 8.04 3.67
CA MET A 64 7.75 8.47 3.12
C MET A 64 8.24 9.78 3.74
N GLU A 65 7.33 10.74 3.98
CA GLU A 65 7.63 11.98 4.71
C GLU A 65 8.15 11.72 6.14
N LYS A 66 7.76 10.59 6.74
CA LYS A 66 8.21 10.14 8.06
C LYS A 66 9.45 9.24 8.00
N GLY A 67 10.07 9.08 6.83
CA GLY A 67 11.30 8.30 6.64
C GLY A 67 11.10 6.84 6.27
N PHE A 68 9.87 6.39 6.00
CA PHE A 68 9.63 5.06 5.45
C PHE A 68 10.23 4.93 4.05
N ILE A 69 10.92 3.81 3.80
CA ILE A 69 11.50 3.51 2.48
C ILE A 69 10.65 2.40 1.83
N PRO A 70 9.74 2.75 0.92
CA PRO A 70 8.91 1.76 0.25
C PRO A 70 9.70 0.81 -0.64
N MET A 71 9.29 -0.46 -0.63
CA MET A 71 9.87 -1.49 -1.47
C MET A 71 9.19 -1.51 -2.85
N CYS A 72 9.85 -2.16 -3.82
CA CYS A 72 9.28 -2.39 -5.15
C CYS A 72 7.87 -3.03 -5.08
N MET A 73 7.65 -3.98 -4.16
CA MET A 73 6.35 -4.62 -3.97
C MET A 73 5.25 -3.62 -3.56
N THR A 74 5.56 -2.63 -2.71
CA THR A 74 4.60 -1.61 -2.25
C THR A 74 4.08 -0.77 -3.42
N TYR A 75 4.98 -0.33 -4.31
CA TYR A 75 4.60 0.39 -5.53
C TYR A 75 3.79 -0.50 -6.48
N ASN A 76 4.20 -1.75 -6.66
CA ASN A 76 3.48 -2.68 -7.54
C ASN A 76 2.05 -2.92 -7.06
N SER A 77 1.82 -3.06 -5.75
CA SER A 77 0.47 -3.19 -5.18
C SER A 77 -0.42 -2.00 -5.50
N ILE A 78 0.11 -0.77 -5.41
CA ILE A 78 -0.65 0.45 -5.73
C ILE A 78 -0.90 0.57 -7.23
N ILE A 79 0.10 0.23 -8.06
CA ILE A 79 -0.07 0.22 -9.53
C ILE A 79 -1.14 -0.79 -9.93
N ASP A 80 -1.06 -2.02 -9.45
CA ASP A 80 -2.05 -3.08 -9.69
C ASP A 80 -3.45 -2.66 -9.20
N GLY A 81 -3.54 -2.03 -8.02
CA GLY A 81 -4.79 -1.49 -7.49
C GLY A 81 -5.43 -0.46 -8.43
N PHE A 82 -4.67 0.52 -8.91
CA PHE A 82 -5.18 1.54 -9.83
C PHE A 82 -5.55 0.96 -11.20
N MET A 83 -4.78 -0.02 -11.70
CA MET A 83 -5.10 -0.72 -12.94
C MET A 83 -6.43 -1.48 -12.84
N LYS A 84 -6.67 -2.16 -11.71
CA LYS A 84 -7.95 -2.85 -11.44
C LYS A 84 -9.14 -1.90 -11.29
N GLU A 85 -8.89 -0.71 -10.76
CA GLU A 85 -9.90 0.36 -10.69
C GLU A 85 -10.11 1.07 -12.04
N GLY A 86 -9.26 0.82 -13.04
CA GLY A 86 -9.30 1.47 -14.35
C GLY A 86 -8.68 2.87 -14.39
N ASP A 87 -8.04 3.33 -13.31
CA ASP A 87 -7.33 4.62 -13.26
C ASP A 87 -5.87 4.50 -13.70
N ILE A 88 -5.70 4.37 -15.01
CA ILE A 88 -4.39 4.20 -15.66
C ILE A 88 -3.50 5.42 -15.43
N ASN A 89 -4.07 6.62 -15.37
CA ASN A 89 -3.30 7.85 -15.20
C ASN A 89 -2.61 7.87 -13.84
N SER A 90 -3.33 7.47 -12.79
CA SER A 90 -2.75 7.31 -11.46
C SER A 90 -1.72 6.19 -11.42
N ALA A 91 -1.99 5.04 -12.06
CA ALA A 91 -1.02 3.94 -12.15
C ALA A 91 0.31 4.38 -12.81
N LEU A 92 0.24 5.11 -13.93
CA LEU A 92 1.42 5.64 -14.62
C LEU A 92 2.15 6.72 -13.80
N SER A 93 1.40 7.55 -13.07
CA SER A 93 1.98 8.53 -12.14
C SER A 93 2.78 7.84 -11.03
N VAL A 94 2.25 6.76 -10.45
CA VAL A 94 2.94 5.97 -9.41
C VAL A 94 4.16 5.26 -9.98
N LYS A 95 4.09 4.73 -11.20
CA LYS A 95 5.27 4.17 -11.89
C LYS A 95 6.37 5.21 -12.10
N ALA A 96 6.02 6.42 -12.52
CA ALA A 96 7.00 7.50 -12.71
C ALA A 96 7.65 7.91 -11.39
N GLU A 97 6.87 7.96 -10.30
CA GLU A 97 7.35 8.22 -8.95
C GLU A 97 8.32 7.12 -8.47
N MET A 98 7.98 5.85 -8.69
CA MET A 98 8.86 4.71 -8.42
C MET A 98 10.23 4.85 -9.09
N CYS A 99 10.26 5.19 -10.39
CA CYS A 99 11.48 5.44 -11.13
C CYS A 99 12.28 6.64 -10.58
N LYS A 100 11.59 7.74 -10.23
CA LYS A 100 12.21 8.95 -9.67
C LYS A 100 12.89 8.68 -8.32
N ASN A 101 12.33 7.76 -7.53
CA ASN A 101 12.89 7.31 -6.27
C ASN A 101 14.01 6.26 -6.45
N GLY A 102 14.46 6.00 -7.69
CA GLY A 102 15.55 5.07 -7.99
C GLY A 102 15.15 3.59 -7.90
N ILE A 103 13.85 3.29 -7.77
CA ILE A 103 13.35 1.93 -7.68
C ILE A 103 12.98 1.47 -9.09
N SER A 104 13.63 0.41 -9.58
CA SER A 104 13.37 -0.08 -10.93
C SER A 104 12.05 -0.87 -10.99
N PRO A 105 11.15 -0.56 -11.93
CA PRO A 105 9.95 -1.36 -12.19
C PRO A 105 10.33 -2.83 -12.44
N SER A 106 9.75 -3.74 -11.65
CA SER A 106 9.96 -5.19 -11.81
C SER A 106 9.08 -5.78 -12.94
N VAL A 107 9.32 -7.04 -13.29
CA VAL A 107 8.48 -7.82 -14.23
C VAL A 107 7.00 -7.75 -13.86
N VAL A 108 6.66 -7.80 -12.56
CA VAL A 108 5.27 -7.71 -12.06
C VAL A 108 4.61 -6.39 -12.44
N THR A 109 5.36 -5.28 -12.47
CA THR A 109 4.87 -3.96 -12.91
C THR A 109 4.48 -3.98 -14.39
N TYR A 110 5.31 -4.62 -15.22
CA TYR A 110 5.06 -4.69 -16.65
C TYR A 110 3.95 -5.68 -16.98
N THR A 111 3.88 -6.83 -16.31
CA THR A 111 2.77 -7.78 -16.49
C THR A 111 1.44 -7.15 -16.10
N SER A 112 1.36 -6.43 -14.97
CA SER A 112 0.12 -5.76 -14.54
C SER A 112 -0.34 -4.68 -15.54
N LEU A 113 0.60 -4.02 -16.22
CA LEU A 113 0.29 -3.04 -17.27
C LEU A 113 -0.12 -3.70 -18.59
N ILE A 114 0.49 -4.84 -18.95
CA ILE A 114 0.19 -5.58 -20.18
C ILE A 114 -1.14 -6.33 -20.07
N ASP A 115 -1.41 -6.95 -18.92
CA ASP A 115 -2.64 -7.72 -18.66
C ASP A 115 -3.91 -6.85 -18.72
N TRP A 116 -3.79 -5.53 -18.57
CA TRP A 116 -4.91 -4.61 -18.74
C TRP A 116 -5.11 -4.16 -20.19
N VAL A 117 -4.05 -4.14 -21.00
CA VAL A 117 -4.11 -3.73 -22.41
C VAL A 117 -4.66 -4.84 -23.32
N LEU A 118 -4.64 -6.10 -22.86
CA LEU A 118 -5.18 -7.29 -23.54
C LEU A 118 -6.57 -7.63 -23.03
#